data_AF-A0AAE0ZLA8-F1
#
_entry.id   AF-A0AAE0ZLA8-F1
#
_cell.length_a   1.000
_cell.length_b   1.000
_cell.length_c   1.000
_cell.angle_alpha   90.00
_cell.angle_beta   90.00
_cell.angle_gamma   90.00
#
_symmetry.space_group_name_H-M   'P 1'
#
loop_
_entity.id
_entity.type
_entity.pdbx_description
1 polymer ?
#
loop_
_entity_poly.entity_id
_entity_poly.type
_entity_poly.pdbx_seq_one_letter_code
_entity_poly.pdbx_strand_id
1 'polypeptide(L)'
;MASWLAQVVGLPLLAVGFCHKDMPIMMNLNVMIMAAVLVCSRFLAPGLRQLATQCCAGFAVLTIILVSFRSWNFYGLLATAAYVVAGQVIGSEGKISMFYRVDILHVVLAIGNILYTWALELD
;
A
#
# COMPACT_ATOMS: atom_id res chain seq x y z
N MET A 1 2.73 15.76 0.69
CA MET A 1 2.01 15.59 -0.60
C MET A 1 2.30 14.23 -1.24
N ALA A 2 3.56 13.78 -1.33
CA ALA A 2 3.90 12.47 -1.90
C ALA A 2 3.27 11.27 -1.18
N SER A 3 3.15 11.30 0.16
CA SER A 3 2.56 10.16 0.91
C SER A 3 1.06 9.95 0.64
N TRP A 4 0.30 11.02 0.38
CA TRP A 4 -1.11 10.92 0.01
C TRP A 4 -1.29 10.23 -1.33
N LEU A 5 -0.46 10.61 -2.32
CA LEU A 5 -0.44 9.98 -3.64
C LEU A 5 -0.03 8.50 -3.55
N ALA A 6 0.96 8.17 -2.73
CA ALA A 6 1.36 6.78 -2.50
C ALA A 6 0.23 5.93 -1.88
N GLN A 7 -0.56 6.50 -0.96
CA GLN A 7 -1.67 5.80 -0.30
C GLN A 7 -2.90 5.63 -1.18
N VAL A 8 -3.26 6.65 -1.96
CA VAL A 8 -4.50 6.65 -2.77
C VAL A 8 -4.27 6.03 -4.14
N VAL A 9 -3.08 6.18 -4.73
CA VAL A 9 -2.79 5.71 -6.09
C VAL A 9 -1.78 4.56 -6.07
N GLY A 10 -0.69 4.68 -5.31
CA GLY A 10 0.38 3.68 -5.29
C GLY A 10 -0.08 2.31 -4.78
N LEU A 11 -0.65 2.25 -3.58
CA LEU A 11 -1.09 0.98 -2.97
C LEU A 11 -2.21 0.28 -3.76
N PRO A 12 -3.27 0.97 -4.23
CA PRO A 12 -4.30 0.31 -5.04
C PRO A 12 -3.79 -0.19 -6.39
N LEU A 13 -2.85 0.53 -7.03
CA LEU A 13 -2.22 0.05 -8.27
C LEU A 13 -1.32 -1.18 -8.04
N LEU A 14 -0.60 -1.24 -6.91
CA LEU A 14 0.13 -2.45 -6.51
C LEU A 14 -0.85 -3.62 -6.31
N ALA A 15 -1.95 -3.41 -5.60
CA ALA A 15 -2.98 -4.44 -5.41
C ALA A 15 -3.58 -4.93 -6.74
N VAL A 16 -3.82 -4.02 -7.69
CA VAL A 16 -4.26 -4.36 -9.05
C VAL A 16 -3.26 -5.25 -9.78
N GLY A 17 -1.95 -4.98 -9.65
CA GLY A 17 -0.89 -5.81 -10.20
C GLY A 17 -0.96 -7.26 -9.71
N PHE A 18 -1.13 -7.44 -8.39
CA PHE A 18 -1.29 -8.77 -7.79
C PHE A 18 -2.60 -9.46 -8.19
N CYS A 19 -3.68 -8.71 -8.38
CA CYS A 19 -4.98 -9.26 -8.75
C CYS A 19 -5.14 -9.60 -10.24
N HIS A 20 -4.23 -9.16 -11.11
CA HIS A 20 -4.42 -9.20 -12.57
C HIS A 20 -4.67 -10.62 -13.12
N LYS A 21 -3.95 -11.63 -12.62
CA LYS A 21 -4.06 -13.02 -13.10
C LYS A 21 -5.22 -13.79 -12.46
N ASP A 22 -5.39 -13.67 -11.14
CA ASP A 22 -6.25 -14.59 -10.38
C ASP A 22 -7.61 -14.01 -9.93
N MET A 23 -7.75 -12.68 -9.82
CA MET A 23 -8.93 -12.07 -9.21
C MET A 23 -9.33 -10.73 -9.86
N PRO A 24 -9.90 -10.74 -11.07
CA PRO A 24 -10.34 -9.51 -11.76
C PRO A 24 -11.43 -8.74 -10.99
N ILE A 25 -12.21 -9.41 -10.13
CA ILE A 25 -13.21 -8.76 -9.28
C ILE A 25 -12.54 -7.88 -8.21
N MET A 26 -11.52 -8.38 -7.51
CA MET A 26 -10.74 -7.62 -6.52
C MET A 26 -9.95 -6.48 -7.16
N MET A 27 -9.47 -6.71 -8.39
CA MET A 27 -8.82 -5.68 -9.20
C MET A 27 -9.76 -4.49 -9.44
N ASN A 28 -10.96 -4.75 -9.97
CA ASN A 28 -11.95 -3.71 -10.25
C ASN A 28 -12.40 -2.99 -8.97
N LEU A 29 -12.49 -3.71 -7.83
CA LEU A 29 -12.87 -3.10 -6.56
C LEU A 29 -11.81 -2.10 -6.06
N ASN A 30 -10.53 -2.45 -6.18
CA ASN A 30 -9.44 -1.55 -5.80
C ASN A 30 -9.39 -0.29 -6.68
N VAL A 31 -9.61 -0.44 -7.99
CA VAL A 31 -9.71 0.69 -8.92
C VAL A 31 -10.92 1.58 -8.60
N MET A 32 -12.08 0.98 -8.33
CA MET A 32 -13.28 1.73 -7.92
C MET A 32 -13.05 2.52 -6.63
N ILE A 33 -12.43 1.90 -5.61
CA ILE A 33 -12.16 2.56 -4.34
C ILE A 33 -11.15 3.70 -4.52
N MET A 34 -10.10 3.49 -5.31
CA MET A 34 -9.15 4.55 -5.68
C MET A 34 -9.86 5.73 -6.35
N ALA A 35 -10.67 5.46 -7.38
CA ALA A 35 -11.40 6.50 -8.10
C ALA A 35 -12.40 7.24 -7.20
N ALA A 36 -13.13 6.51 -6.35
CA ALA A 36 -14.07 7.08 -5.39
C ALA A 36 -13.36 8.02 -4.41
N VAL A 37 -12.22 7.59 -3.85
CA VAL A 37 -11.47 8.43 -2.90
C VAL A 37 -10.85 9.64 -3.60
N LEU A 38 -10.37 9.53 -4.83
CA LEU A 38 -9.86 10.67 -5.60
C LEU A 38 -10.96 11.72 -5.85
N VAL A 39 -12.14 11.30 -6.30
CA VAL A 39 -13.27 12.21 -6.58
C VAL A 39 -13.84 12.81 -5.29
N CYS A 40 -14.12 11.97 -4.29
CA CYS A 40 -14.71 12.39 -3.03
C CYS A 40 -13.74 13.26 -2.22
N SER A 41 -12.42 13.04 -2.32
CA SER A 41 -11.43 13.85 -1.58
C SER A 41 -11.56 15.35 -1.82
N ARG A 42 -12.11 15.78 -2.96
CA ARG A 42 -12.33 17.21 -3.25
C ARG A 42 -13.49 17.83 -2.47
N PHE A 43 -14.46 17.01 -2.07
CA PHE A 43 -15.70 17.44 -1.41
C PHE A 43 -15.73 17.18 0.10
N LEU A 44 -14.85 16.31 0.63
CA LEU A 44 -14.82 15.97 2.05
C LEU A 44 -14.12 17.05 2.89
N ALA A 45 -14.44 17.14 4.18
CA ALA A 45 -13.67 17.92 5.16
C ALA A 45 -12.30 17.27 5.44
N PRO A 46 -11.28 18.02 5.89
CA PRO A 46 -9.90 17.52 6.03
C PRO A 46 -9.76 16.24 6.87
N GLY A 47 -10.48 16.13 7.99
CA GLY A 47 -10.45 14.92 8.83
C GLY A 47 -11.07 13.69 8.16
N LEU A 48 -12.15 13.89 7.40
CA LEU A 48 -12.80 12.83 6.62
C LEU A 48 -11.94 12.39 5.42
N ARG A 49 -11.18 13.30 4.81
CA ARG A 49 -10.23 12.96 3.73
C ARG A 49 -9.16 12.01 4.22
N GLN A 50 -8.59 12.27 5.39
CA GLN A 50 -7.53 11.45 5.97
C GLN A 50 -8.03 10.04 6.33
N LEU A 51 -9.24 9.94 6.87
CA LEU A 51 -9.87 8.65 7.13
C LEU A 51 -10.13 7.88 5.83
N ALA A 52 -10.68 8.53 4.80
CA ALA A 52 -10.93 7.92 3.51
C ALA A 52 -9.64 7.40 2.84
N THR A 53 -8.54 8.16 2.92
CA THR A 53 -7.26 7.72 2.37
C THR A 53 -6.66 6.55 3.14
N GLN A 54 -6.81 6.52 4.47
CA GLN A 54 -6.36 5.39 5.29
C GLN A 54 -7.18 4.13 5.01
N CYS A 55 -8.50 4.26 4.85
CA CYS A 55 -9.36 3.14 4.47
C CYS A 55 -9.00 2.59 3.09
N CYS A 56 -8.72 3.45 2.11
CA CYS A 56 -8.27 3.04 0.78
C CYS A 56 -6.95 2.28 0.81
N ALA A 57 -5.95 2.83 1.52
CA ALA A 57 -4.66 2.17 1.71
C ALA A 57 -4.79 0.83 2.45
N GLY A 58 -5.59 0.78 3.51
CA GLY A 58 -5.84 -0.44 4.28
C GLY A 58 -6.55 -1.51 3.46
N PHE A 59 -7.53 -1.12 2.64
CA PHE A 59 -8.21 -2.05 1.74
C PHE A 59 -7.26 -2.65 0.71
N ALA A 60 -6.43 -1.82 0.07
CA ALA A 60 -5.43 -2.29 -0.89
C ALA A 60 -4.42 -3.27 -0.27
N VAL A 61 -3.92 -2.95 0.92
CA VAL A 61 -3.03 -3.84 1.69
C VAL A 61 -3.70 -5.16 2.02
N LEU A 62 -4.95 -5.16 2.47
CA LEU A 62 -5.72 -6.38 2.73
C LEU A 62 -5.91 -7.22 1.46
N THR A 63 -6.18 -6.58 0.32
CA THR A 63 -6.25 -7.30 -0.95
C THR A 63 -4.93 -7.98 -1.29
N ILE A 64 -3.79 -7.28 -1.16
CA ILE A 64 -2.47 -7.86 -1.41
C ILE A 64 -2.21 -9.06 -0.50
N ILE A 65 -2.55 -8.98 0.79
CA ILE A 65 -2.41 -10.08 1.74
C ILE A 65 -3.26 -11.29 1.30
N LEU A 66 -4.53 -11.07 0.98
CA LEU A 66 -5.45 -12.13 0.60
C LEU A 66 -5.00 -12.85 -0.69
N VAL A 67 -4.56 -12.09 -1.68
CA VAL A 67 -4.04 -12.63 -2.94
C VAL A 67 -2.74 -13.39 -2.71
N SER A 68 -1.80 -12.81 -1.94
CA SER A 68 -0.52 -13.45 -1.64
C SER A 68 -0.68 -14.77 -0.87
N PHE A 69 -1.64 -14.85 0.06
CA PHE A 69 -1.99 -16.11 0.75
C PHE A 69 -2.55 -17.16 -0.20
N ARG A 70 -3.36 -16.74 -1.18
CA ARG A 70 -4.00 -17.64 -2.14
C ARG A 70 -3.01 -18.20 -3.15
N SER A 71 -2.12 -17.37 -3.68
CA SER A 71 -1.10 -17.77 -4.66
C SER A 71 0.16 -18.36 -4.02
N TRP A 72 0.17 -18.57 -2.69
CA TRP A 72 1.35 -19.02 -1.93
C TRP A 72 2.60 -18.16 -2.17
N ASN A 73 2.37 -16.87 -2.47
CA ASN A 73 3.43 -15.92 -2.78
C ASN A 73 4.01 -15.35 -1.47
N PHE A 74 4.99 -16.07 -0.91
CA PHE A 74 5.68 -15.68 0.31
C PHE A 74 6.39 -14.32 0.19
N TYR A 75 6.82 -13.94 -1.02
CA TYR A 75 7.46 -12.64 -1.26
C TYR A 75 6.44 -11.49 -1.14
N GLY A 76 5.22 -11.67 -1.65
CA GLY A 76 4.13 -10.71 -1.48
C GLY A 76 3.73 -10.51 -0.01
N LEU A 77 3.68 -11.60 0.77
CA LEU A 77 3.44 -11.52 2.22
C LEU A 77 4.55 -10.79 2.97
N LEU A 78 5.81 -11.07 2.65
CA LEU A 78 6.96 -10.46 3.31
C LEU A 78 7.10 -8.98 2.97
N ALA A 79 6.84 -8.60 1.71
CA ALA A 79 6.75 -7.21 1.27
C ALA A 79 5.65 -6.46 2.01
N THR A 80 4.48 -7.09 2.17
CA THR A 80 3.35 -6.47 2.88
C THR A 80 3.64 -6.29 4.37
N ALA A 81 4.27 -7.28 5.01
CA ALA A 81 4.72 -7.19 6.39
C ALA A 81 5.74 -6.04 6.57
N ALA A 82 6.69 -5.90 5.65
CA ALA A 82 7.65 -4.79 5.66
C ALA A 82 6.95 -3.43 5.54
N TYR A 83 5.94 -3.31 4.68
CA TYR A 83 5.12 -2.10 4.53
C TYR A 83 4.32 -1.74 5.79
N VAL A 84 3.69 -2.73 6.44
CA VAL A 84 2.91 -2.51 7.67
C VAL A 84 3.82 -2.13 8.83
N VAL A 85 4.95 -2.83 8.99
CA VAL A 85 5.95 -2.51 10.03
C VAL A 85 6.56 -1.13 9.80
N ALA A 86 6.90 -0.78 8.56
CA ALA A 86 7.38 0.56 8.23
C ALA A 86 6.36 1.63 8.58
N GLY A 87 5.09 1.41 8.21
CA GLY A 87 4.00 2.36 8.48
C GLY A 87 3.71 2.55 9.97
N GLN A 88 3.73 1.48 10.76
CA GLN A 88 3.35 1.52 12.19
C GLN A 88 4.51 1.87 13.14
N VAL A 89 5.71 1.35 12.88
CA VAL A 89 6.84 1.44 13.83
C VAL A 89 7.72 2.65 13.57
N ILE A 90 7.92 3.01 12.30
CA ILE A 90 8.87 4.05 11.93
C ILE A 90 8.22 5.43 12.00
N GLY A 91 6.98 5.59 11.52
CA GLY A 91 6.28 6.87 11.48
C GLY A 91 7.00 7.94 10.62
N SER A 92 6.29 8.99 10.22
CA SER A 92 6.89 10.08 9.41
C SER A 92 7.60 11.16 10.24
N GLU A 93 7.50 11.09 11.57
CA GLU A 93 7.97 12.14 12.47
C GLU A 93 8.79 11.55 13.63
N GLY A 94 9.94 12.18 13.90
CA GLY A 94 10.87 11.81 14.97
C GLY A 94 12.24 11.33 14.48
N LYS A 95 13.21 11.30 15.40
CA LYS A 95 14.53 10.69 15.21
C LYS A 95 14.60 9.41 16.05
N ILE A 96 15.04 8.30 15.44
CA ILE A 96 15.55 7.16 16.21
C ILE A 96 17.07 7.33 16.17
N SER A 97 17.65 7.80 17.27
CA SER A 97 19.10 8.05 17.36
C SER A 97 19.59 9.10 16.32
N MET A 98 20.64 8.80 15.56
CA MET A 98 21.32 9.71 14.63
C MET A 98 20.65 9.84 13.25
N PHE A 99 19.72 8.94 12.92
CA PHE A 99 19.08 8.86 11.60
C PHE A 99 17.64 9.39 11.65
N TYR A 100 17.22 10.09 10.59
CA TYR A 100 15.83 10.49 10.43
C TYR A 100 14.98 9.23 10.22
N ARG A 101 13.88 9.08 10.98
CA ARG A 101 12.92 7.97 10.79
C ARG A 101 12.45 7.88 9.34
N VAL A 102 12.35 9.03 8.66
CA VAL A 102 12.01 9.14 7.25
C VAL A 102 12.98 8.37 6.34
N ASP A 103 14.29 8.37 6.60
CA ASP A 103 15.26 7.65 5.75
C ASP A 103 15.10 6.14 5.88
N ILE A 104 14.91 5.65 7.11
CA ILE A 104 14.66 4.24 7.39
C ILE A 104 13.33 3.79 6.77
N LEU A 105 12.31 4.66 6.81
CA LEU A 105 11.02 4.42 6.16
C LEU A 105 11.18 4.24 4.63
N HIS A 106 11.96 5.10 3.97
CA HIS A 106 12.22 4.97 2.54
C HIS A 106 13.01 3.72 2.19
N VAL A 107 14.01 3.34 3.00
CA VAL A 107 14.80 2.11 2.78
C VAL A 107 13.92 0.87 2.90
N VAL A 108 13.07 0.79 3.93
CA VAL A 108 12.17 -0.36 4.10
C VAL A 108 11.11 -0.42 3.00
N LEU A 109 10.59 0.74 2.56
CA LEU A 109 9.68 0.80 1.41
C LEU A 109 10.37 0.39 0.10
N ALA A 110 11.63 0.78 -0.10
CA ALA A 110 12.40 0.37 -1.27
C ALA A 110 12.63 -1.15 -1.30
N ILE A 111 12.98 -1.75 -0.15
CA ILE A 111 13.10 -3.20 -0.02
C ILE A 111 11.74 -3.88 -0.29
N GLY A 112 10.65 -3.34 0.26
CA GLY A 112 9.29 -3.85 0.00
C GLY A 112 8.91 -3.80 -1.48
N ASN A 113 9.25 -2.74 -2.20
CA ASN A 113 9.00 -2.64 -3.64
C ASN A 113 9.83 -3.62 -4.47
N ILE A 114 11.10 -3.86 -4.11
CA ILE A 114 11.91 -4.89 -4.76
C ILE A 114 11.28 -6.26 -4.55
N LEU A 115 10.86 -6.56 -3.33
CA LEU A 115 10.16 -7.81 -3.01
C LEU A 115 8.83 -7.95 -3.76
N TYR A 116 8.07 -6.86 -3.93
CA TYR A 116 6.86 -6.88 -4.75
C TYR A 116 7.17 -7.10 -6.24
N THR A 117 8.28 -6.59 -6.74
CA THR A 117 8.70 -6.79 -8.13
C THR A 117 9.04 -8.27 -8.35
N TRP A 118 9.82 -8.87 -7.45
CA TRP A 118 10.11 -10.31 -7.50
C TRP A 118 8.85 -11.16 -7.31
N ALA A 119 7.94 -10.76 -6.43
CA ALA A 119 6.66 -11.43 -6.25
C ALA A 119 5.81 -11.42 -7.53
N LEU A 120 5.83 -10.32 -8.31
CA LEU A 120 5.12 -10.22 -9.59
C LEU A 120 5.84 -10.92 -10.75
N GLU A 121 7.16 -11.06 -10.70
CA GLU A 121 7.94 -11.82 -11.69
C GLU A 121 7.91 -13.34 -11.47
N LEU A 122 7.73 -13.77 -10.22
CA LEU A 122 7.71 -15.19 -9.82
C LEU A 122 6.30 -15.82 -9.81
N ASP A 123 5.23 -15.02 -9.85
CA ASP A 123 3.82 -15.44 -10.09
C ASP A 123 3.50 -15.53 -11.60
#